data_AF-A0A926QXR4-F1
#
_entry.id   AF-A0A926QXR4-F1
#
_cell.length_a   1.000
_cell.length_b   1.000
_cell.length_c   1.000
_cell.angle_alpha   90.00
_cell.angle_beta   90.00
_cell.angle_gamma   90.00
#
_symmetry.space_group_name_H-M   'P 1'
#
loop_
_entity.id
_entity.type
_entity.pdbx_description
1 polymer ?
#
loop_
_entity_poly.entity_id
_entity_poly.type
_entity_poly.pdbx_seq_one_letter_code
_entity_poly.pdbx_strand_id
1 'polypeptide(L)'
;MPTDHACSAAAEQAARCLAPVRSALMPDGRTESSSAAEVMPVVLRNYLGANARPPAERATGGARPARVGVATGATALQSCLDGLCAEMNGTLAAWHADLGRHLHAMLTDPRASERQADAWQPVAELQLRAQEALMLVADRGRSGAAGPRLLVARFALLEDVLAGALRRIAVPAETAAACASGLAVAAGSLFGLALGQQEDAADHYF
;
A
#
# COMPACT_ATOMS: atom_id res chain seq x y z
N MET A 1 -18.70 7.86 -13.84
CA MET A 1 -18.68 6.94 -12.69
C MET A 1 -17.43 6.06 -12.80
N PRO A 2 -16.77 5.71 -11.69
CA PRO A 2 -15.64 4.80 -11.73
C PRO A 2 -16.10 3.44 -12.25
N THR A 3 -15.43 2.97 -13.30
CA THR A 3 -15.66 1.65 -13.87
C THR A 3 -14.84 0.61 -13.11
N ASP A 4 -15.24 -0.66 -13.17
CA ASP A 4 -14.52 -1.77 -12.53
C ASP A 4 -13.04 -1.79 -12.93
N HIS A 5 -12.75 -1.47 -14.19
CA HIS A 5 -11.38 -1.32 -14.70
C HIS A 5 -10.61 -0.18 -14.02
N ALA A 6 -11.24 0.99 -13.81
CA ALA A 6 -10.59 2.12 -13.15
C ALA A 6 -10.28 1.80 -11.67
N CYS A 7 -11.21 1.14 -10.97
CA CYS A 7 -11.00 0.68 -9.60
C CYS A 7 -9.89 -0.38 -9.52
N SER A 8 -9.85 -1.34 -10.46
CA SER A 8 -8.77 -2.34 -10.53
C SER A 8 -7.42 -1.70 -10.80
N ALA A 9 -7.32 -0.80 -11.78
CA ALA A 9 -6.07 -0.11 -12.11
C ALA A 9 -5.56 0.77 -10.96
N ALA A 10 -6.46 1.48 -10.27
CA ALA A 10 -6.11 2.26 -9.08
C ALA A 10 -5.62 1.33 -7.96
N ALA A 11 -6.30 0.22 -7.71
CA ALA A 11 -5.93 -0.75 -6.69
C ALA A 11 -4.57 -1.42 -6.98
N GLU A 12 -4.29 -1.76 -8.25
CA GLU A 12 -2.98 -2.23 -8.69
C GLU A 12 -1.89 -1.18 -8.45
N GLN A 13 -2.16 0.08 -8.78
CA GLN A 13 -1.23 1.17 -8.54
C GLN A 13 -0.94 1.33 -7.03
N ALA A 14 -1.98 1.32 -6.20
CA ALA A 14 -1.84 1.36 -4.75
C ALA A 14 -1.01 0.18 -4.21
N ALA A 15 -1.25 -1.03 -4.73
CA ALA A 15 -0.49 -2.21 -4.36
C ALA A 15 1.01 -2.07 -4.68
N ARG A 16 1.35 -1.48 -5.84
CA ARG A 16 2.75 -1.17 -6.21
C ARG A 16 3.40 -0.19 -5.23
N CYS A 17 2.68 0.86 -4.82
CA CYS A 17 3.16 1.85 -3.86
C CYS A 17 3.36 1.28 -2.45
N LEU A 18 2.59 0.26 -2.07
CA LEU A 18 2.67 -0.39 -0.75
C LEU A 18 3.76 -1.46 -0.67
N ALA A 19 4.22 -2.01 -1.79
CA ALA A 19 5.23 -3.07 -1.79
C ALA A 19 6.55 -2.67 -1.09
N PRO A 20 7.13 -1.47 -1.32
CA PRO A 20 8.32 -1.01 -0.59
C PRO A 20 8.07 -0.84 0.92
N VAL A 21 6.87 -0.39 1.30
CA VAL A 21 6.47 -0.24 2.71
C VAL A 21 6.44 -1.58 3.40
N ARG A 22 5.84 -2.60 2.77
CA ARG A 22 5.82 -3.96 3.30
C ARG A 22 7.24 -4.51 3.47
N SER A 23 8.13 -4.30 2.49
CA SER A 23 9.53 -4.73 2.58
C SER A 23 10.28 -4.05 3.73
N ALA A 24 9.99 -2.78 4.01
CA ALA A 24 10.59 -2.06 5.14
C ALA A 24 10.08 -2.57 6.50
N LEU A 25 8.79 -2.92 6.58
CA LEU A 25 8.18 -3.43 7.81
C LEU A 25 8.56 -4.89 8.11
N MET A 26 8.65 -5.71 7.07
CA MET A 26 8.97 -7.13 7.14
C MET A 26 10.21 -7.37 6.28
N PRO A 27 11.41 -6.96 6.74
CA PRO A 27 12.63 -7.27 6.02
C PRO A 27 12.68 -8.79 5.88
N ASP A 28 12.69 -9.28 4.63
CA ASP A 28 12.94 -10.69 4.35
C ASP A 28 14.18 -11.06 5.16
N GLY A 29 14.07 -12.02 6.08
CA GLY A 29 15.15 -12.49 6.96
C GLY A 29 16.32 -13.16 6.21
N ARG A 30 16.58 -12.74 4.98
CA ARG A 30 17.69 -13.14 4.12
C ARG A 30 18.66 -11.96 3.98
N THR A 31 19.21 -11.55 5.11
CA THR A 31 20.53 -10.93 5.12
C THR A 31 21.36 -11.75 6.08
N GLU A 32 22.50 -12.28 5.59
CA GLU A 32 23.52 -13.04 6.32
C GLU A 32 23.31 -14.56 6.53
N SER A 33 23.45 -15.32 5.45
CA SER A 33 24.12 -16.64 5.47
C SER A 33 24.80 -16.91 4.12
N SER A 34 25.44 -15.87 3.56
CA SER A 34 26.20 -15.97 2.31
C SER A 34 27.58 -15.32 2.49
N SER A 35 28.37 -15.80 3.45
CA SER A 35 29.82 -15.53 3.46
C SER A 35 30.67 -16.58 4.19
N ALA A 36 30.16 -17.78 4.51
CA ALA A 36 30.96 -18.84 5.14
C ALA A 36 30.96 -20.18 4.38
N ALA A 37 30.32 -20.23 3.19
CA ALA A 37 30.30 -21.42 2.34
C ALA A 37 31.26 -21.31 1.14
N GLU A 38 32.18 -20.35 1.16
CA GLU A 38 33.23 -20.25 0.16
C GLU A 38 34.50 -20.93 0.69
N VAL A 39 35.03 -21.83 -0.15
CA VAL A 39 36.29 -22.58 -0.02
C VAL A 39 36.24 -23.83 0.86
N MET A 40 35.45 -24.83 0.46
CA MET A 40 35.82 -26.23 0.73
C MET A 40 35.86 -27.00 -0.60
N PRO A 41 37.04 -27.46 -1.06
CA PRO A 41 37.17 -28.12 -2.35
C PRO A 41 36.39 -29.44 -2.35
N VAL A 42 35.60 -29.64 -3.41
CA VAL A 42 34.66 -30.75 -3.61
C VAL A 42 35.30 -32.13 -3.40
N VAL A 43 36.62 -32.22 -3.52
CA VAL A 43 37.38 -33.48 -3.40
C VAL A 43 37.52 -33.98 -1.95
N LEU A 44 37.42 -33.11 -0.94
CA LEU A 44 37.54 -33.52 0.48
C LEU A 44 36.24 -34.05 1.10
N ARG A 45 35.07 -33.77 0.49
CA ARG A 45 33.77 -34.26 1.00
C ARG A 45 33.61 -35.77 0.87
N ASN A 46 34.23 -36.38 -0.13
CA ASN A 46 34.10 -37.82 -0.37
C ASN A 46 35.00 -38.70 0.51
N TYR A 47 36.11 -38.16 1.03
CA TYR A 47 37.06 -38.94 1.84
C TYR A 47 36.74 -38.95 3.34
N LEU A 48 35.94 -38.00 3.84
CA LEU A 48 35.67 -37.84 5.28
C LEU A 48 34.39 -38.54 5.78
N GLY A 49 33.77 -39.42 5.00
CA GLY A 49 32.67 -40.26 5.50
C GLY A 49 31.47 -39.49 6.04
N ALA A 50 31.27 -38.24 5.63
CA ALA A 50 30.18 -37.37 6.10
C ALA A 50 28.86 -37.67 5.36
N ASN A 51 28.44 -38.95 5.37
CA ASN A 51 27.07 -39.37 5.04
C ASN A 51 26.25 -39.57 6.32
N ALA A 52 26.49 -38.77 7.36
CA ALA A 52 25.51 -38.58 8.40
C ALA A 52 24.42 -37.68 7.80
N ARG A 53 23.38 -38.31 7.24
CA ARG A 53 22.12 -37.65 6.91
C ARG A 53 21.68 -36.89 8.15
N PRO A 54 21.74 -35.54 8.18
CA PRO A 54 21.19 -34.82 9.31
C PRO A 54 19.72 -35.22 9.40
N PRO A 55 19.17 -35.46 10.61
CA PRO A 55 17.72 -35.59 10.75
C PRO A 55 17.13 -34.36 10.07
N ALA A 56 16.13 -34.58 9.21
CA ALA A 56 15.43 -33.50 8.55
C ALA A 56 14.97 -32.52 9.64
N GLU A 57 15.73 -31.43 9.80
CA GLU A 57 15.23 -30.24 10.44
C GLU A 57 13.92 -29.99 9.72
N ARG A 58 12.83 -30.14 10.47
CA ARG A 58 11.55 -29.61 10.05
C ARG A 58 11.84 -28.14 9.85
N ALA A 59 12.18 -27.77 8.62
CA ALA A 59 12.08 -26.43 8.14
C ALA A 59 10.63 -26.08 8.40
N THR A 60 10.37 -25.46 9.55
CA THR A 60 9.31 -24.50 9.72
C THR A 60 9.51 -23.56 8.55
N GLY A 61 8.85 -23.88 7.43
CA GLY A 61 8.97 -23.16 6.18
C GLY A 61 8.71 -21.72 6.54
N GLY A 62 9.77 -20.92 6.53
CA GLY A 62 9.66 -19.48 6.67
C GLY A 62 8.77 -19.05 5.51
N ALA A 63 7.49 -18.89 5.81
CA ALA A 63 6.49 -18.55 4.83
C ALA A 63 6.94 -17.21 4.25
N ARG A 64 7.38 -17.25 2.99
CA ARG A 64 7.76 -16.06 2.25
C ARG A 64 6.63 -15.04 2.41
N PRO A 65 6.92 -13.79 2.81
CA PRO A 65 5.85 -12.81 2.94
C PRO A 65 5.12 -12.70 1.61
N ALA A 66 3.80 -12.91 1.64
CA ALA A 66 2.94 -12.81 0.48
C ALA A 66 3.13 -11.44 -0.20
N ARG A 67 3.10 -11.40 -1.55
CA ARG A 67 3.21 -10.15 -2.31
C ARG A 67 1.99 -9.28 -2.01
N VAL A 68 2.17 -7.96 -1.98
CA VAL A 68 1.04 -7.01 -1.88
C VAL A 68 0.20 -7.16 -3.16
N GLY A 69 -1.04 -7.60 -3.01
CA GLY A 69 -1.96 -7.84 -4.11
C GLY A 69 -2.96 -6.71 -4.32
N VAL A 70 -3.75 -6.82 -5.40
CA VAL A 70 -4.81 -5.86 -5.76
C VAL A 70 -5.82 -5.69 -4.63
N ALA A 71 -6.20 -6.77 -3.92
CA ALA A 71 -7.07 -6.71 -2.76
C ALA A 71 -6.53 -5.79 -1.63
N THR A 72 -5.24 -5.88 -1.32
CA THR A 72 -4.58 -5.02 -0.34
C THR A 72 -4.54 -3.57 -0.82
N GLY A 73 -4.23 -3.35 -2.10
CA GLY A 73 -4.27 -2.02 -2.71
C GLY A 73 -5.68 -1.41 -2.64
N ALA A 74 -6.72 -2.19 -2.94
CA ALA A 74 -8.11 -1.75 -2.84
C ALA A 74 -8.49 -1.37 -1.41
N THR A 75 -8.10 -2.17 -0.41
CA THR A 75 -8.36 -1.89 1.01
C THR A 75 -7.66 -0.61 1.48
N ALA A 76 -6.43 -0.37 1.02
CA ALA A 76 -5.71 0.87 1.31
C ALA A 76 -6.40 2.08 0.66
N LEU A 77 -6.91 1.95 -0.56
CA LEU A 77 -7.70 3.00 -1.20
C LEU A 77 -9.01 3.26 -0.47
N GLN A 78 -9.70 2.22 0.00
CA GLN A 78 -10.90 2.39 0.85
C GLN A 78 -10.56 3.20 2.11
N SER A 79 -9.42 2.92 2.77
CA SER A 79 -8.95 3.72 3.91
C SER A 79 -8.70 5.19 3.55
N CYS A 80 -8.19 5.48 2.35
CA CYS A 80 -8.01 6.85 1.86
C CYS A 80 -9.36 7.56 1.63
N LEU A 81 -10.34 6.85 1.06
CA LEU A 81 -11.71 7.36 0.88
C LEU A 81 -12.40 7.60 2.22
N ASP A 82 -12.18 6.73 3.21
CA ASP A 82 -12.66 6.94 4.58
C ASP A 82 -12.04 8.19 5.22
N GLY A 83 -10.75 8.44 4.98
CA GLY A 83 -10.08 9.66 5.42
C GLY A 83 -10.67 10.92 4.77
N LEU A 84 -10.98 10.86 3.47
CA LEU A 84 -11.66 11.94 2.76
C LEU A 84 -13.05 12.21 3.35
N CYS A 85 -13.83 11.16 3.59
CA CYS A 85 -15.13 11.27 4.24
C CYS A 85 -15.00 11.80 5.68
N ALA A 86 -13.97 11.39 6.43
CA ALA A 86 -13.71 11.86 7.78
C ALA A 86 -13.34 13.35 7.80
N GLU A 87 -12.57 13.84 6.84
CA GLU A 87 -12.29 15.28 6.66
C GLU A 87 -13.58 16.06 6.44
N MET A 88 -14.44 15.60 5.53
CA MET A 88 -15.70 16.28 5.20
C MET A 88 -16.70 16.32 6.36
N ASN A 89 -16.59 15.35 7.28
CA ASN A 89 -17.43 15.21 8.47
C ASN A 89 -16.79 15.77 9.74
N GLY A 90 -15.56 16.28 9.69
CA GLY A 90 -14.83 16.81 10.85
C GLY A 90 -14.32 15.74 11.83
N THR A 91 -14.22 14.48 11.40
CA THR A 91 -13.76 13.33 12.22
C THR A 91 -12.36 12.85 11.84
N LEU A 92 -11.59 13.65 11.08
CA LEU A 92 -10.25 13.30 10.59
C LEU A 92 -9.28 12.89 11.70
N ALA A 93 -9.33 13.54 12.87
CA ALA A 93 -8.43 13.23 13.98
C ALA A 93 -8.61 11.80 14.51
N ALA A 94 -9.86 11.32 14.61
CA ALA A 94 -10.16 9.96 15.05
C ALA A 94 -9.68 8.94 14.01
N TRP A 95 -9.98 9.16 12.73
CA TRP A 95 -9.48 8.33 11.64
C TRP A 95 -7.95 8.25 11.63
N HIS A 96 -7.26 9.38 11.76
CA HIS A 96 -5.80 9.45 11.78
C HIS A 96 -5.15 8.71 12.96
N ALA A 97 -5.80 8.71 14.13
CA ALA A 97 -5.33 7.99 15.31
C ALA A 97 -5.33 6.46 15.11
N ASP A 98 -6.24 5.96 14.28
CA ASP A 98 -6.42 4.53 14.01
C ASP A 98 -5.66 4.06 12.75
N LEU A 99 -5.44 4.96 11.81
CA LEU A 99 -4.84 4.68 10.49
C LEU A 99 -3.51 3.91 10.58
N GLY A 100 -2.59 4.30 11.48
CA GLY A 100 -1.29 3.64 11.61
C GLY A 100 -1.42 2.17 12.02
N ARG A 101 -2.29 1.87 13.01
CA ARG A 101 -2.53 0.49 13.45
C ARG A 101 -3.19 -0.34 12.35
N HIS A 102 -4.14 0.26 11.62
CA HIS A 102 -4.81 -0.38 10.50
C HIS A 102 -3.85 -0.72 9.36
N LEU A 103 -3.02 0.25 8.92
CA LEU A 103 -2.01 0.04 7.87
C LEU A 103 -0.99 -1.02 8.29
N HIS A 104 -0.51 -0.97 9.53
CA HIS A 104 0.42 -1.97 10.03
C HIS A 104 -0.20 -3.38 10.03
N ALA A 105 -1.41 -3.54 10.56
CA ALA A 105 -2.12 -4.82 10.56
C ALA A 105 -2.35 -5.34 9.13
N MET A 106 -2.80 -4.49 8.21
CA MET A 106 -3.01 -4.83 6.81
C MET A 106 -1.72 -5.31 6.12
N LEU A 107 -0.60 -4.64 6.39
CA LEU A 107 0.68 -4.92 5.72
C LEU A 107 1.48 -6.04 6.39
N THR A 108 1.15 -6.46 7.61
CA THR A 108 1.88 -7.50 8.33
C THR A 108 1.09 -8.79 8.53
N ASP A 109 -0.25 -8.77 8.49
CA ASP A 109 -1.05 -9.99 8.65
C ASP A 109 -0.98 -10.85 7.38
N PRO A 110 -0.32 -12.02 7.39
CA PRO A 110 -0.28 -12.92 6.24
C PRO A 110 -1.67 -13.48 5.91
N ARG A 111 -2.57 -13.56 6.90
CA ARG A 111 -3.93 -14.10 6.73
C ARG A 111 -4.87 -13.12 6.05
N ALA A 112 -4.52 -11.84 5.96
CA ALA A 112 -5.31 -10.86 5.23
C ALA A 112 -5.40 -11.22 3.73
N SER A 113 -4.34 -11.81 3.17
CA SER A 113 -4.34 -12.24 1.77
C SER A 113 -4.97 -13.62 1.55
N GLU A 114 -4.93 -14.51 2.54
CA GLU A 114 -5.42 -15.90 2.42
C GLU A 114 -6.91 -16.04 2.73
N ARG A 115 -7.48 -15.14 3.56
CA ARG A 115 -8.91 -15.18 3.93
C ARG A 115 -9.84 -14.61 2.86
N GLN A 116 -9.31 -13.97 1.82
CA GLN A 116 -10.14 -13.38 0.77
C GLN A 116 -10.58 -14.49 -0.20
N ALA A 117 -11.71 -15.14 0.10
CA ALA A 117 -12.29 -16.19 -0.73
C ALA A 117 -12.61 -15.70 -2.15
N ASP A 118 -12.94 -14.41 -2.30
CA ASP A 118 -13.13 -13.73 -3.58
C ASP A 118 -12.20 -12.52 -3.72
N ALA A 119 -11.23 -12.64 -4.63
CA ALA A 119 -10.25 -11.58 -4.91
C ALA A 119 -10.89 -10.27 -5.46
N TRP A 120 -12.12 -10.35 -5.98
CA TRP A 120 -12.86 -9.22 -6.56
C TRP A 120 -13.67 -8.42 -5.55
N GLN A 121 -13.99 -9.01 -4.40
CA GLN A 121 -14.85 -8.36 -3.41
C GLN A 121 -14.29 -7.01 -2.92
N PRO A 122 -12.99 -6.85 -2.61
CA PRO A 122 -12.43 -5.55 -2.23
C PRO A 122 -12.55 -4.46 -3.31
N VAL A 123 -12.55 -4.86 -4.60
CA VAL A 123 -12.68 -3.93 -5.73
C VAL A 123 -14.12 -3.44 -5.87
N ALA A 124 -15.09 -4.34 -5.68
CA ALA A 124 -16.52 -3.97 -5.66
C ALA A 124 -16.84 -3.04 -4.47
N GLU A 125 -16.31 -3.35 -3.28
CA GLU A 125 -16.43 -2.48 -2.10
C GLU A 125 -15.77 -1.12 -2.32
N LEU A 126 -14.60 -1.09 -2.97
CA LEU A 126 -13.93 0.15 -3.36
C LEU A 126 -14.79 1.00 -4.30
N GLN A 127 -15.43 0.38 -5.29
CA GLN A 127 -16.30 1.07 -6.24
C GLN A 127 -17.52 1.69 -5.53
N LEU A 128 -18.19 0.92 -4.68
CA LEU A 128 -19.30 1.42 -3.86
C LEU A 128 -18.85 2.61 -3.01
N ARG A 129 -17.71 2.49 -2.34
CA ARG A 129 -17.17 3.55 -1.49
C ARG A 129 -16.77 4.80 -2.26
N ALA A 130 -16.21 4.64 -3.45
CA ALA A 130 -15.87 5.76 -4.34
C ALA A 130 -17.14 6.49 -4.81
N GLN A 131 -18.22 5.76 -5.08
CA GLN A 131 -19.52 6.35 -5.42
C GLN A 131 -20.11 7.14 -4.24
N GLU A 132 -20.05 6.62 -3.02
CA GLU A 132 -20.50 7.33 -1.82
C GLU A 132 -19.70 8.63 -1.60
N ALA A 133 -18.37 8.57 -1.71
CA ALA A 133 -17.51 9.74 -1.60
C ALA A 133 -17.83 10.79 -2.68
N LEU A 134 -18.05 10.35 -3.93
CA LEU A 134 -18.47 11.23 -5.03
C LEU A 134 -19.79 11.94 -4.73
N MET A 135 -20.78 11.23 -4.19
CA MET A 135 -22.06 11.83 -3.81
C MET A 135 -21.89 12.88 -2.71
N LEU A 136 -21.05 12.60 -1.70
CA LEU A 136 -20.79 13.54 -0.60
C LEU A 136 -20.09 14.81 -1.10
N VAL A 137 -19.10 14.67 -1.98
CA VAL A 137 -18.41 15.80 -2.61
C VAL A 137 -19.37 16.61 -3.48
N ALA A 138 -20.21 15.95 -4.29
CA ALA A 138 -21.16 16.60 -5.18
C ALA A 138 -22.23 17.39 -4.41
N ASP A 139 -22.72 16.86 -3.29
CA ASP A 139 -23.74 17.52 -2.47
C ASP A 139 -23.20 18.83 -1.87
N ARG A 140 -21.95 18.81 -1.40
CA ARG A 140 -21.25 19.99 -0.86
C ARG A 140 -20.84 20.99 -1.95
N GLY A 141 -20.61 20.53 -3.18
CA GLY A 141 -20.30 21.37 -4.35
C GLY A 141 -21.45 22.31 -4.74
N ARG A 142 -22.71 21.89 -4.54
CA ARG A 142 -23.91 22.71 -4.82
C ARG A 142 -24.04 23.94 -3.92
N SER A 143 -23.30 23.99 -2.81
CA SER A 143 -23.23 25.12 -1.88
C SER A 143 -22.25 26.23 -2.32
N GLY A 144 -21.62 26.14 -3.50
CA GLY A 144 -21.06 27.31 -4.20
C GLY A 144 -19.55 27.61 -4.04
N ALA A 145 -18.76 26.78 -3.36
CA ALA A 145 -17.31 27.01 -3.23
C ALA A 145 -16.40 25.76 -3.36
N ALA A 146 -16.98 24.56 -3.43
CA ALA A 146 -16.24 23.29 -3.39
C ALA A 146 -16.05 22.70 -4.80
N GLY A 147 -15.19 23.31 -5.60
CA GLY A 147 -14.80 22.79 -6.92
C GLY A 147 -13.66 21.76 -6.86
N PRO A 148 -13.16 21.29 -8.03
CA PRO A 148 -12.06 20.33 -8.14
C PRO A 148 -10.79 20.71 -7.36
N ARG A 149 -10.50 22.02 -7.23
CA ARG A 149 -9.36 22.53 -6.45
C ARG A 149 -9.44 22.19 -4.96
N LEU A 150 -10.65 22.18 -4.38
CA LEU A 150 -10.82 21.78 -2.98
C LEU A 150 -10.54 20.28 -2.80
N LEU A 151 -10.95 19.46 -3.77
CA LEU A 151 -10.69 18.03 -3.73
C LEU A 151 -9.18 17.74 -3.84
N VAL A 152 -8.47 18.47 -4.70
CA VAL A 152 -6.99 18.42 -4.78
C VAL A 152 -6.35 18.79 -3.43
N ALA A 153 -6.78 19.89 -2.80
CA ALA A 153 -6.26 20.30 -1.49
C ALA A 153 -6.52 19.25 -0.39
N ARG A 154 -7.68 18.58 -0.43
CA ARG A 154 -7.99 17.48 0.49
C ARG A 154 -7.10 16.26 0.28
N PHE A 155 -6.78 15.91 -0.97
CA PHE A 155 -5.84 14.82 -1.25
C PHE A 155 -4.41 15.16 -0.82
N ALA A 156 -3.97 16.41 -0.98
CA ALA A 156 -2.68 16.85 -0.46
C ALA A 156 -2.61 16.73 1.08
N LEU A 157 -3.69 17.12 1.77
CA LEU A 157 -3.81 16.91 3.21
C LEU A 157 -3.77 15.42 3.58
N LEU A 158 -4.47 14.56 2.83
CA LEU A 158 -4.45 13.11 3.08
C LEU A 158 -3.06 12.51 2.86
N GLU A 159 -2.33 12.97 1.85
CA GLU A 159 -0.95 12.59 1.60
C GLU A 159 -0.05 12.89 2.80
N ASP A 160 -0.10 14.11 3.35
CA ASP A 160 0.66 14.48 4.54
C ASP A 160 0.32 13.60 5.75
N VAL A 161 -0.96 13.34 5.94
CA VAL A 161 -1.47 12.53 7.05
C VAL A 161 -1.06 11.06 6.90
N LEU A 162 -1.11 10.50 5.69
CA LEU A 162 -0.65 9.16 5.37
C LEU A 162 0.87 9.02 5.57
N ALA A 163 1.66 9.98 5.08
CA ALA A 163 3.10 10.00 5.28
C ALA A 163 3.45 10.07 6.78
N GLY A 164 2.71 10.88 7.56
CA GLY A 164 2.79 10.92 9.00
C GLY A 164 2.48 9.57 9.67
N ALA A 165 1.41 8.91 9.26
CA ALA A 165 1.00 7.61 9.81
C ALA A 165 2.01 6.49 9.48
N LEU A 166 2.55 6.46 8.25
CA LEU A 166 3.58 5.51 7.83
C LEU A 166 4.87 5.67 8.63
N ARG A 167 5.31 6.91 8.87
CA ARG A 167 6.49 7.17 9.72
C ARG A 167 6.30 6.69 11.15
N ARG A 168 5.09 6.79 11.72
CA ARG A 168 4.79 6.29 13.07
C ARG A 168 4.92 4.79 13.21
N ILE A 169 4.79 4.04 12.11
CA ILE A 169 4.98 2.58 12.09
C ILE A 169 6.40 2.19 11.61
N ALA A 170 7.37 3.09 11.78
CA ALA A 170 8.79 2.90 11.46
C ALA A 170 9.13 2.71 9.97
N VAL A 171 8.29 3.22 9.07
CA VAL A 171 8.62 3.27 7.63
C VAL A 171 9.58 4.44 7.38
N PRO A 172 10.67 4.24 6.62
CA PRO A 172 11.61 5.32 6.27
C PRO A 172 10.90 6.52 5.63
N ALA A 173 11.36 7.73 5.93
CA ALA A 173 10.67 8.97 5.55
C ALA A 173 10.45 9.09 4.03
N GLU A 174 11.46 8.76 3.22
CA GLU A 174 11.37 8.78 1.76
C GLU A 174 10.35 7.76 1.23
N THR A 175 10.38 6.54 1.76
CA THR A 175 9.42 5.48 1.40
C THR A 175 8.01 5.84 1.82
N ALA A 176 7.85 6.46 3.00
CA ALA A 176 6.55 6.93 3.49
C ALA A 176 5.97 8.04 2.61
N ALA A 177 6.78 9.03 2.23
CA ALA A 177 6.36 10.12 1.36
C ALA A 177 5.99 9.60 -0.05
N ALA A 178 6.85 8.81 -0.68
CA ALA A 178 6.59 8.24 -1.99
C ALA A 178 5.35 7.33 -2.01
N CYS A 179 5.14 6.52 -0.97
CA CYS A 179 3.95 5.68 -0.83
C CYS A 179 2.69 6.53 -0.65
N ALA A 180 2.71 7.51 0.26
CA ALA A 180 1.58 8.38 0.53
C ALA A 180 1.16 9.16 -0.73
N SER A 181 2.13 9.72 -1.45
CA SER A 181 1.90 10.40 -2.73
C SER A 181 1.27 9.46 -3.74
N GLY A 182 1.85 8.27 -3.94
CA GLY A 182 1.31 7.27 -4.85
C GLY A 182 -0.11 6.81 -4.51
N LEU A 183 -0.45 6.69 -3.21
CA LEU A 183 -1.80 6.39 -2.75
C LEU A 183 -2.77 7.54 -3.00
N ALA A 184 -2.36 8.79 -2.76
CA ALA A 184 -3.17 9.97 -3.04
C ALA A 184 -3.46 10.10 -4.54
N VAL A 185 -2.47 9.87 -5.40
CA VAL A 185 -2.62 9.84 -6.86
C VAL A 185 -3.59 8.73 -7.30
N ALA A 186 -3.38 7.51 -6.81
CA ALA A 186 -4.26 6.37 -7.12
C ALA A 186 -5.70 6.64 -6.66
N ALA A 187 -5.91 7.17 -5.46
CA ALA A 187 -7.24 7.55 -4.98
C ALA A 187 -7.85 8.69 -5.81
N GLY A 188 -7.08 9.74 -6.13
CA GLY A 188 -7.52 10.87 -6.95
C GLY A 188 -7.95 10.47 -8.37
N SER A 189 -7.30 9.46 -8.95
CA SER A 189 -7.65 8.92 -10.27
C SER A 189 -9.08 8.36 -10.36
N LEU A 190 -9.63 7.88 -9.23
CA LEU A 190 -11.03 7.43 -9.14
C LEU A 190 -12.03 8.57 -9.38
N PHE A 191 -11.58 9.81 -9.14
CA PHE A 191 -12.34 11.04 -9.34
C PHE A 191 -11.96 11.76 -10.64
N GLY A 192 -11.10 11.16 -11.47
CA GLY A 192 -10.59 11.79 -12.70
C GLY A 192 -9.57 12.90 -12.44
N LEU A 193 -8.90 12.92 -11.28
CA LEU A 193 -7.83 13.87 -10.99
C LEU A 193 -6.49 13.38 -11.51
N ALA A 194 -5.77 14.24 -12.23
CA ALA A 194 -4.37 14.02 -12.61
C ALA A 194 -3.43 14.65 -11.57
N LEU A 195 -3.40 14.08 -10.37
CA LEU A 195 -2.43 14.47 -9.34
C LEU A 195 -1.06 13.94 -9.80
N GLY A 196 -0.12 14.82 -10.17
CA GLY A 196 1.26 14.45 -10.51
C GLY A 196 1.66 14.37 -12.00
N GLN A 197 0.75 14.54 -12.96
CA GLN A 197 1.15 14.66 -14.39
C GLN A 197 1.51 16.11 -14.82
N GLN A 198 1.44 17.08 -13.91
CA GLN A 198 1.71 18.48 -14.23
C GLN A 198 3.19 18.88 -14.10
N GLU A 199 4.05 18.10 -13.44
CA GLU A 199 5.46 18.47 -13.25
C GLU A 199 6.33 18.11 -14.48
N ASP A 200 6.08 16.98 -15.15
CA ASP A 200 6.84 16.59 -16.37
C ASP A 200 6.58 17.49 -17.59
N ALA A 201 5.50 18.28 -17.59
CA ALA A 201 5.20 19.21 -18.68
C ALA A 201 5.93 20.56 -18.56
N ALA A 202 6.48 20.89 -17.38
CA ALA A 202 7.18 22.14 -17.13
C ALA A 202 8.68 22.06 -17.49
N ASP A 203 9.27 20.86 -17.46
CA ASP A 203 10.70 20.65 -17.75
C ASP A 203 11.01 20.49 -19.25
N HIS A 204 9.99 20.47 -20.12
CA HIS A 204 10.18 20.39 -21.57
C HIS A 204 10.23 21.76 -22.29
N TYR A 205 10.26 22.86 -21.54
CA TYR A 205 10.29 24.24 -22.06
C TYR A 205 11.54 25.05 -21.72
N PHE A 206 12.64 24.41 -21.31
CA PHE A 206 13.96 25.06 -21.16
C PHE A 206 15.06 24.36 -21.94
#